data_AF-A0A660M450-F1
#
_entry.id   AF-A0A660M450-F1
#
_cell.length_a   1.000
_cell.length_b   1.000
_cell.length_c   1.000
_cell.angle_alpha   90.00
_cell.angle_beta   90.00
_cell.angle_gamma   90.00
#
_symmetry.space_group_name_H-M   'P 1'
#
loop_
_entity.id
_entity.type
_entity.pdbx_description
1 polymer ?
#
loop_
_entity_poly.entity_id
_entity_poly.type
_entity_poly.pdbx_seq_one_letter_code
_entity_poly.pdbx_strand_id
1 'polypeptide(L)'
;MKEPSGNLDFIKPFENQKSLTDAEKMEAAYKMSVLVDDLLLRFADSVSVRNLAYSDGCNGKQASLELRVPLGDSEDLSIVVGSYSDDKGDMLKYIGLGDNSRYRYHMENRDEVLRYDLNTDVIENAKPLSTRIAEISDILRGNDPGILNANMDDVVSRLDNIMKNKQLEKQLGVNDQPVGPYEIDKLTQLLEGAEAIGAI
;
A
#
# COMPACT_ATOMS: atom_id res chain seq x y z
N MET A 1 14.85 18.49 0.03
CA MET A 1 13.68 17.83 -0.56
C MET A 1 12.68 18.89 -0.98
N LYS A 2 12.15 18.85 -2.21
CA LYS A 2 10.96 19.63 -2.56
C LYS A 2 9.79 18.95 -1.84
N GLU A 3 9.14 19.66 -0.93
CA GLU A 3 7.86 19.21 -0.37
C GLU A 3 6.89 18.94 -1.53
N PRO A 4 6.11 17.85 -1.49
CA PRO A 4 5.07 17.66 -2.49
C PRO A 4 4.12 18.86 -2.38
N SER A 5 3.85 19.49 -3.52
CA SER A 5 2.85 20.55 -3.71
C SER A 5 1.63 20.36 -2.80
N GLY A 6 1.08 21.45 -2.22
CA GLY A 6 0.11 21.47 -1.11
C GLY A 6 -1.15 20.59 -1.17
N ASN A 7 -1.32 19.79 -2.23
CA ASN A 7 -2.29 18.71 -2.36
C ASN A 7 -2.08 17.55 -1.38
N LEU A 8 -0.89 17.38 -0.78
CA LEU A 8 -0.61 16.33 0.23
C LEU A 8 -0.45 16.87 1.66
N ASP A 9 -0.76 18.14 1.91
CA ASP A 9 -0.58 18.79 3.23
C ASP A 9 -1.39 18.15 4.37
N PHE A 10 -2.40 17.35 4.02
CA PHE A 10 -3.19 16.60 4.98
C PHE A 10 -2.42 15.41 5.59
N ILE A 11 -1.35 14.93 4.93
CA ILE A 11 -0.47 13.87 5.41
C ILE A 11 0.51 14.48 6.41
N LYS A 12 0.15 14.46 7.69
CA LYS A 12 1.02 14.97 8.76
C LYS A 12 2.01 13.90 9.25
N PRO A 13 3.23 14.28 9.68
CA PRO A 13 4.14 13.38 10.37
C PRO A 13 3.50 12.77 11.63
N PHE A 14 3.93 11.57 11.99
CA PHE A 14 3.38 10.83 13.13
C PHE A 14 3.72 11.46 14.50
N GLU A 15 4.78 12.28 14.58
CA GLU A 15 5.34 12.84 15.82
C GLU A 15 4.37 13.69 16.68
N ASN A 16 3.16 13.97 16.21
CA ASN A 16 2.13 14.72 16.94
C ASN A 16 0.70 14.18 16.75
N GLN A 17 0.52 12.90 16.43
CA GLN A 17 -0.82 12.36 16.24
C GLN A 17 -1.56 12.19 17.57
N LYS A 18 -2.71 12.87 17.67
CA LYS A 18 -3.68 12.67 18.75
C LYS A 18 -4.10 11.20 18.77
N SER A 19 -4.15 10.59 19.96
CA SER A 19 -4.68 9.24 20.12
C SER A 19 -6.11 9.15 19.59
N LEU A 20 -6.33 8.27 18.61
CA LEU A 20 -7.65 7.97 18.06
C LEU A 20 -8.42 7.04 19.00
N THR A 21 -9.70 7.33 19.18
CA THR A 21 -10.65 6.42 19.82
C THR A 21 -10.95 5.24 18.90
N ASP A 22 -11.42 4.12 19.48
CA ASP A 22 -11.83 2.96 18.69
C ASP A 22 -12.92 3.31 17.67
N ALA A 23 -13.83 4.23 18.02
CA ALA A 23 -14.86 4.72 17.11
C ALA A 23 -14.27 5.46 15.89
N GLU A 24 -13.28 6.34 16.11
CA GLU A 24 -12.60 7.05 15.01
C GLU A 24 -11.82 6.07 14.12
N LYS A 25 -11.18 5.06 14.70
CA LYS A 25 -10.47 4.01 13.94
C LYS A 25 -11.42 3.19 13.06
N MET A 26 -12.54 2.73 13.64
CA MET A 26 -13.55 1.98 12.90
C MET A 26 -14.21 2.83 11.80
N GLU A 27 -14.45 4.12 12.06
CA GLU A 27 -14.96 5.05 11.05
C GLU A 27 -13.98 5.21 9.89
N ALA A 28 -12.69 5.39 10.18
CA ALA A 28 -11.65 5.47 9.16
C ALA A 28 -11.58 4.18 8.33
N ALA A 29 -11.64 3.01 8.99
CA ALA A 29 -11.65 1.69 8.32
C ALA A 29 -12.86 1.52 7.40
N TYR A 30 -14.04 1.94 7.85
CA TYR A 30 -15.25 1.91 7.03
C TYR A 30 -15.11 2.81 5.80
N LYS A 31 -14.68 4.07 5.98
CA LYS A 31 -14.48 5.02 4.87
C LYS A 31 -13.44 4.54 3.86
N MET A 32 -12.32 4.00 4.35
CA MET A 32 -11.27 3.43 3.50
C MET A 32 -11.79 2.23 2.71
N SER A 33 -12.54 1.33 3.36
CA SER A 33 -13.12 0.17 2.69
C SER A 33 -14.05 0.59 1.56
N VAL A 34 -14.94 1.56 1.82
CA VAL A 34 -15.88 2.10 0.81
C VAL A 34 -15.13 2.78 -0.32
N LEU A 35 -14.11 3.58 -0.03
CA LEU A 35 -13.29 4.27 -1.04
C LEU A 35 -12.60 3.28 -1.98
N VAL A 36 -11.98 2.22 -1.44
CA VAL A 36 -11.34 1.19 -2.25
C VAL A 36 -12.35 0.47 -3.14
N ASP A 37 -13.51 0.10 -2.60
CA ASP A 37 -14.56 -0.57 -3.39
C ASP A 37 -15.09 0.35 -4.49
N ASP A 38 -15.34 1.63 -4.19
CA ASP A 38 -15.81 2.62 -5.15
C ASP A 38 -14.80 2.83 -6.28
N LEU A 39 -13.50 2.98 -5.98
CA LEU A 39 -12.47 3.15 -7.01
C LEU A 39 -12.35 1.93 -7.92
N LEU A 40 -12.36 0.72 -7.36
CA LEU A 40 -12.30 -0.51 -8.14
C LEU A 40 -13.55 -0.68 -9.03
N LEU A 41 -14.74 -0.27 -8.56
CA LEU A 41 -15.96 -0.31 -9.35
C LEU A 41 -16.01 0.78 -10.42
N ARG A 42 -15.62 2.00 -10.08
CA ARG A 42 -15.62 3.17 -10.97
C ARG A 42 -14.69 2.96 -12.17
N PHE A 43 -13.55 2.29 -11.96
CA PHE A 43 -12.57 1.99 -12.98
C PHE A 43 -12.51 0.49 -13.32
N ALA A 44 -13.64 -0.22 -13.23
CA ALA A 44 -13.70 -1.68 -13.38
C ALA A 44 -13.01 -2.19 -14.68
N ASP A 45 -13.10 -1.43 -15.77
CA ASP A 45 -12.46 -1.78 -17.05
C ASP A 45 -10.92 -1.72 -17.02
N SER A 46 -10.35 -1.03 -16.04
CA SER A 46 -8.90 -0.87 -15.83
C SER A 46 -8.39 -1.71 -14.65
N VAL A 47 -9.25 -2.45 -13.95
CA VAL A 47 -8.85 -3.30 -12.83
C VAL A 47 -8.22 -4.61 -13.32
N SER A 48 -7.02 -4.90 -12.85
CA SER A 48 -6.41 -6.22 -12.98
C SER A 48 -6.90 -7.12 -11.85
N VAL A 49 -7.58 -8.23 -12.20
CA VAL A 49 -7.99 -9.26 -11.23
C VAL A 49 -7.14 -10.51 -11.41
N ARG A 50 -6.60 -11.04 -10.30
CA ARG A 50 -5.83 -12.29 -10.25
C ARG A 50 -6.45 -13.25 -9.25
N ASN A 51 -6.56 -14.51 -9.65
CA ASN A 51 -6.85 -15.60 -8.72
C ASN A 51 -5.52 -16.16 -8.21
N LEU A 52 -5.45 -16.40 -6.90
CA LEU A 52 -4.29 -16.91 -6.19
C LEU A 52 -4.66 -18.29 -5.65
N ALA A 53 -3.84 -19.30 -5.96
CA ALA A 53 -4.04 -20.67 -5.47
C ALA A 53 -2.83 -21.03 -4.61
N TYR A 54 -3.09 -21.36 -3.34
CA TYR A 54 -2.06 -21.71 -2.37
C TYR A 54 -1.94 -23.22 -2.23
N SER A 55 -0.75 -23.69 -1.86
CA SER A 55 -0.43 -25.13 -1.75
C SER A 55 -1.20 -25.85 -0.65
N ASP A 56 -1.73 -25.12 0.31
CA ASP A 56 -2.60 -25.64 1.38
C ASP A 56 -4.08 -25.75 0.97
N GLY A 57 -4.39 -25.50 -0.31
CA GLY A 57 -5.73 -25.53 -0.86
C GLY A 57 -6.54 -24.26 -0.63
N CYS A 58 -5.98 -23.24 0.04
CA CYS A 58 -6.60 -21.93 0.14
C CYS A 58 -6.60 -21.24 -1.23
N ASN A 59 -7.68 -20.52 -1.56
CA ASN A 59 -7.70 -19.64 -2.73
C ASN A 59 -7.95 -18.20 -2.31
N GLY A 60 -7.24 -17.30 -2.98
CA GLY A 60 -7.37 -15.86 -2.82
C GLY A 60 -7.77 -15.19 -4.12
N LYS A 61 -8.26 -13.97 -4.01
CA LYS A 61 -8.48 -13.05 -5.13
C LYS A 61 -7.82 -11.73 -4.82
N GLN A 62 -7.18 -11.16 -5.82
CA GLN A 62 -6.57 -9.84 -5.73
C GLN A 62 -7.06 -8.98 -6.90
N ALA A 63 -7.57 -7.80 -6.58
CA ALA A 63 -7.84 -6.72 -7.52
C ALA A 63 -6.80 -5.62 -7.32
N SER A 64 -6.27 -5.09 -8.42
CA SER A 64 -5.32 -3.98 -8.42
C SER A 64 -5.63 -2.98 -9.53
N LEU A 65 -5.46 -1.70 -9.22
CA LEU A 65 -5.77 -0.59 -10.11
C LEU A 65 -4.68 0.48 -9.96
N GLU A 66 -4.18 0.96 -11.09
CA GLU A 66 -3.22 2.06 -11.15
C GLU A 66 -3.91 3.31 -11.68
N LEU A 67 -3.85 4.38 -10.89
CA LEU A 67 -4.44 5.68 -11.22
C LEU A 67 -3.37 6.76 -11.16
N ARG A 68 -3.71 7.91 -11.72
CA ARG A 68 -2.95 9.14 -11.58
C ARG A 68 -3.89 10.27 -11.18
N VAL A 69 -3.38 11.24 -10.42
CA VAL A 69 -4.09 12.50 -10.16
C VAL A 69 -3.29 13.62 -10.84
N PRO A 70 -3.84 14.29 -11.87
CA PRO A 70 -3.20 15.43 -12.49
C PRO A 70 -3.07 16.58 -11.48
N LEU A 71 -1.85 17.04 -11.24
CA LEU A 71 -1.57 18.14 -10.29
C LEU A 71 -1.29 19.47 -11.00
N GLY A 72 -1.65 19.58 -12.29
CA GLY A 72 -1.42 20.77 -13.11
C GLY A 72 -0.02 20.79 -13.73
N ASP A 73 0.78 21.81 -13.42
CA ASP A 73 2.13 22.00 -13.99
C ASP A 73 3.21 21.09 -13.37
N SER A 74 2.86 20.27 -12.38
CA SER A 74 3.76 19.30 -11.75
C SER A 74 3.50 17.88 -12.26
N GLU A 75 4.44 16.98 -11.98
CA GLU A 75 4.26 15.54 -12.26
C GLU A 75 2.97 15.02 -11.63
N ASP A 76 2.27 14.16 -12.37
CA ASP A 76 1.06 13.49 -11.92
C ASP A 76 1.36 12.65 -10.66
N LEU A 77 0.47 12.70 -9.68
CA LEU A 77 0.60 11.83 -8.51
C LEU A 77 0.19 10.41 -8.88
N SER A 78 1.12 9.47 -8.84
CA SER A 78 0.84 8.04 -9.02
C SER A 78 0.09 7.47 -7.82
N ILE A 79 -0.94 6.66 -8.10
CA ILE A 79 -1.80 6.01 -7.11
C ILE A 79 -1.90 4.52 -7.43
N VAL A 80 -1.77 3.69 -6.41
CA VAL A 80 -2.06 2.25 -6.51
C VAL A 80 -3.16 1.89 -5.54
N VAL A 81 -4.24 1.31 -6.04
CA VAL A 81 -5.37 0.82 -5.24
C VAL A 81 -5.38 -0.70 -5.32
N GLY A 82 -5.66 -1.38 -4.22
CA GLY A 82 -5.85 -2.81 -4.26
C GLY A 82 -6.72 -3.37 -3.15
N SER A 83 -7.28 -4.54 -3.45
CA SER A 83 -8.06 -5.33 -2.52
C SER A 83 -7.70 -6.80 -2.70
N TYR A 84 -7.54 -7.49 -1.58
CA TYR A 84 -7.30 -8.92 -1.48
C TYR A 84 -8.28 -9.53 -0.47
N SER A 85 -8.71 -10.75 -0.77
CA SER A 85 -9.43 -11.60 0.16
C SER A 85 -9.19 -13.08 -0.16
N ASP A 86 -9.25 -13.95 0.84
CA ASP A 86 -9.18 -15.40 0.63
C ASP A 86 -10.25 -16.21 1.37
N ASP A 87 -10.25 -17.53 1.09
CA ASP A 87 -11.18 -18.51 1.64
C ASP A 87 -11.05 -18.68 3.17
N LYS A 88 -9.94 -18.21 3.78
CA LYS A 88 -9.76 -18.23 5.24
C LYS A 88 -10.33 -16.98 5.92
N GLY A 89 -10.75 -15.99 5.13
CA GLY A 89 -11.27 -14.72 5.60
C GLY A 89 -10.19 -13.68 5.87
N ASP A 90 -8.94 -13.93 5.47
CA ASP A 90 -7.92 -12.90 5.47
C ASP A 90 -8.25 -11.88 4.38
N MET A 91 -8.03 -10.60 4.67
CA MET A 91 -8.30 -9.52 3.74
C MET A 91 -7.20 -8.47 3.83
N LEU A 92 -6.99 -7.76 2.73
CA LEU A 92 -6.17 -6.55 2.70
C LEU A 92 -6.83 -5.56 1.75
N LYS A 93 -6.94 -4.30 2.18
CA LYS A 93 -7.27 -3.18 1.29
C LYS A 93 -6.20 -2.12 1.44
N TYR A 94 -5.78 -1.52 0.35
CA TYR A 94 -4.72 -0.52 0.39
C TYR A 94 -4.85 0.55 -0.69
N ILE A 95 -4.31 1.73 -0.38
CA ILE A 95 -4.07 2.84 -1.30
C ILE A 95 -2.65 3.34 -1.08
N GLY A 96 -1.84 3.33 -2.13
CA GLY A 96 -0.48 3.87 -2.15
C GLY A 96 -0.42 5.16 -2.94
N LEU A 97 0.25 6.19 -2.39
CA LEU A 97 0.43 7.49 -3.03
C LEU A 97 1.90 7.76 -3.34
N GLY A 98 2.15 8.35 -4.51
CA GLY A 98 3.46 8.74 -4.98
C GLY A 98 4.32 7.56 -5.40
N ASP A 99 5.53 7.86 -5.89
CA ASP A 99 6.46 6.86 -6.37
C ASP A 99 6.74 5.78 -5.33
N ASN A 100 6.66 4.52 -5.76
CA ASN A 100 6.82 3.34 -4.90
C ASN A 100 5.83 3.29 -3.72
N SER A 101 4.69 3.98 -3.82
CA SER A 101 3.71 4.11 -2.73
C SER A 101 4.35 4.69 -1.47
N ARG A 102 4.98 5.87 -1.61
CA ARG A 102 5.61 6.61 -0.50
C ARG A 102 4.72 6.69 0.72
N TYR A 103 3.43 6.95 0.54
CA TYR A 103 2.43 6.89 1.62
C TYR A 103 1.49 5.74 1.33
N ARG A 104 1.45 4.73 2.20
CA ARG A 104 0.61 3.55 2.02
C ARG A 104 -0.40 3.42 3.15
N TYR A 105 -1.65 3.70 2.81
CA TYR A 105 -2.81 3.41 3.66
C TYR A 105 -3.19 1.95 3.46
N HIS A 106 -3.37 1.22 4.55
CA HIS A 106 -3.77 -0.18 4.48
C HIS A 106 -4.63 -0.60 5.68
N MET A 107 -5.45 -1.62 5.46
CA MET A 107 -6.26 -2.28 6.49
C MET A 107 -6.28 -3.78 6.21
N GLU A 108 -6.08 -4.57 7.26
CA GLU A 108 -6.13 -6.04 7.24
C GLU A 108 -7.38 -6.59 7.94
N ASN A 109 -8.13 -5.71 8.59
CA ASN A 109 -9.39 -5.96 9.29
C ASN A 109 -10.27 -4.71 9.19
N ARG A 110 -11.44 -4.71 9.83
CA ARG A 110 -12.37 -3.56 9.82
C ARG A 110 -12.23 -2.64 11.05
N ASP A 111 -11.15 -2.79 11.81
CA ASP A 111 -11.00 -2.13 13.11
C ASP A 111 -10.23 -0.82 12.98
N GLU A 112 -9.21 -0.76 12.11
CA GLU A 112 -8.41 0.44 11.89
C GLU A 112 -7.78 0.50 10.49
N VAL A 113 -7.35 1.71 10.09
CA VAL A 113 -6.48 1.94 8.92
C VAL A 113 -5.12 2.37 9.43
N LEU A 114 -4.06 1.78 8.92
CA LEU A 114 -2.68 2.13 9.22
C LEU A 114 -2.05 2.83 8.03
N ARG A 115 -1.12 3.76 8.29
CA ARG A 115 -0.28 4.37 7.25
C ARG A 115 1.19 4.03 7.44
N TYR A 116 1.82 3.60 6.36
CA TYR A 116 3.25 3.41 6.27
C TYR A 116 3.85 4.46 5.33
N ASP A 117 4.83 5.21 5.84
CA ASP A 117 5.57 6.23 5.12
C ASP A 117 6.95 5.66 4.78
N LEU A 118 7.19 5.44 3.48
CA LEU A 118 8.48 4.99 2.98
C LEU A 118 9.48 6.13 3.07
N ASN A 119 10.51 5.95 3.91
CA ASN A 119 11.59 6.93 4.01
C ASN A 119 12.46 6.90 2.73
N THR A 120 12.39 7.96 1.93
CA THR A 120 13.11 8.05 0.66
C THR A 120 14.58 8.44 0.81
N ASP A 121 15.02 8.90 1.98
CA ASP A 121 16.43 9.26 2.22
C ASP A 121 17.35 8.03 2.26
N VAL A 122 16.78 6.83 2.42
CA VAL A 122 17.51 5.55 2.36
C VAL A 122 17.72 5.09 0.89
N ILE A 123 17.00 5.67 -0.08
CA ILE A 123 16.92 5.18 -1.46
C ILE A 123 18.06 5.67 -2.35
N GLU A 124 18.86 6.68 -1.95
CA GLU A 124 20.06 7.07 -2.74
C GLU A 124 21.08 5.92 -2.87
N ASN A 125 21.02 4.89 -2.01
CA ASN A 125 21.89 3.70 -2.09
C ASN A 125 21.14 2.36 -2.07
N ALA A 126 19.81 2.36 -2.12
CA ALA A 126 19.00 1.16 -2.01
C ALA A 126 18.09 1.02 -3.24
N LYS A 127 18.24 -0.09 -3.99
CA LYS A 127 17.28 -0.47 -5.03
C LYS A 127 15.84 -0.28 -4.51
N PRO A 128 14.94 0.37 -5.29
CA PRO A 128 13.56 0.63 -4.90
C PRO A 128 12.86 -0.61 -4.33
N LEU A 129 11.96 -0.43 -3.36
CA LEU A 129 11.19 -1.54 -2.77
C LEU A 129 10.39 -2.31 -3.85
N SER A 130 9.92 -1.62 -4.89
CA SER A 130 9.28 -2.21 -6.08
C SER A 130 10.23 -3.13 -6.84
N THR A 131 11.50 -2.75 -7.02
CA THR A 131 12.56 -3.59 -7.60
C THR A 131 12.88 -4.77 -6.70
N ARG A 132 12.89 -4.59 -5.38
CA ARG A 132 13.12 -5.69 -4.42
C ARG A 132 11.96 -6.68 -4.39
N ILE A 133 10.72 -6.22 -4.44
CA ILE A 133 9.52 -7.06 -4.51
C ILE A 133 9.43 -7.77 -5.86
N ALA A 134 9.82 -7.11 -6.96
CA ALA A 134 9.94 -7.73 -8.28
C ALA A 134 11.05 -8.80 -8.30
N GLU A 135 12.23 -8.52 -7.73
CA GLU A 135 13.32 -9.50 -7.58
C GLU A 135 12.89 -10.69 -6.68
N ILE A 136 12.20 -10.44 -5.56
CA ILE A 136 11.62 -11.49 -4.71
C ILE A 136 10.55 -12.28 -5.47
N SER A 137 9.69 -11.61 -6.23
CA SER A 137 8.68 -12.27 -7.07
C SER A 137 9.32 -13.11 -8.17
N ASP A 138 10.39 -12.65 -8.81
CA ASP A 138 11.10 -13.37 -9.86
C ASP A 138 11.90 -14.57 -9.32
N ILE A 139 12.46 -14.46 -8.10
CA ILE A 139 13.07 -15.58 -7.36
C ILE A 139 12.02 -16.62 -6.98
N LEU A 140 10.85 -16.19 -6.49
CA LEU A 140 9.72 -17.06 -6.16
C LEU A 140 9.07 -17.69 -7.41
N ARG A 141 9.25 -17.09 -8.59
CA ARG A 141 8.75 -17.59 -9.89
C ARG A 141 9.64 -18.61 -10.59
N GLY A 142 10.79 -18.98 -10.01
CA GLY A 142 11.50 -20.21 -10.37
C GLY A 142 12.12 -20.27 -11.77
N ASN A 143 12.73 -19.19 -12.26
CA ASN A 143 13.36 -19.18 -13.59
C ASN A 143 14.84 -19.66 -13.63
N ASP A 144 15.48 -19.96 -12.49
CA ASP A 144 16.81 -20.60 -12.46
C ASP A 144 17.01 -21.52 -11.24
N PRO A 145 17.04 -22.86 -11.42
CA PRO A 145 17.19 -23.82 -10.32
C PRO A 145 18.53 -23.77 -9.58
N GLY A 146 19.59 -23.19 -10.18
CA GLY A 146 20.91 -23.10 -9.56
C GLY A 146 21.02 -22.05 -8.47
N ILE A 147 20.12 -21.05 -8.49
CA ILE A 147 20.08 -19.93 -7.53
C ILE A 147 19.21 -20.27 -6.31
N LEU A 148 18.35 -21.30 -6.38
CA LEU A 148 17.30 -21.55 -5.39
C LEU A 148 17.79 -21.95 -3.99
N ASN A 149 18.85 -22.74 -3.83
CA ASN A 149 19.18 -23.30 -2.50
C ASN A 149 20.13 -22.45 -1.64
N ALA A 150 21.06 -21.70 -2.22
CA ALA A 150 21.95 -20.80 -1.46
C ALA A 150 21.35 -19.40 -1.24
N ASN A 151 20.35 -19.02 -2.05
CA ASN A 151 19.75 -17.68 -2.06
C ASN A 151 18.41 -17.63 -1.31
N MET A 152 17.69 -18.75 -1.15
CA MET A 152 16.40 -18.73 -0.45
C MET A 152 16.56 -18.44 1.05
N ASP A 153 17.62 -18.94 1.70
CA ASP A 153 17.93 -18.59 3.09
C ASP A 153 18.28 -17.09 3.25
N ASP A 154 19.01 -16.49 2.29
CA ASP A 154 19.30 -15.05 2.27
C ASP A 154 18.03 -14.23 2.00
N VAL A 155 17.17 -14.67 1.08
CA VAL A 155 15.87 -14.05 0.78
C VAL A 155 14.95 -14.11 1.99
N VAL A 156 14.82 -15.28 2.64
CA VAL A 156 14.02 -15.46 3.85
C VAL A 156 14.58 -14.59 4.98
N SER A 157 15.91 -14.59 5.19
CA SER A 157 16.55 -13.75 6.22
C SER A 157 16.32 -12.26 5.98
N ARG A 158 16.34 -11.81 4.73
CA ARG A 158 16.02 -10.42 4.36
C ARG A 158 14.56 -10.09 4.58
N LEU A 159 13.64 -10.98 4.21
CA LEU A 159 12.22 -10.83 4.46
C LEU A 159 11.93 -10.75 5.96
N ASP A 160 12.53 -11.64 6.75
CA ASP A 160 12.43 -11.62 8.22
C ASP A 160 12.92 -10.30 8.80
N ASN A 161 14.04 -9.77 8.29
CA ASN A 161 14.56 -8.48 8.73
C ASN A 161 13.61 -7.33 8.39
N ILE A 162 13.02 -7.33 7.18
CA ILE A 162 12.02 -6.34 6.78
C ILE A 162 10.78 -6.42 7.69
N MET A 163 10.28 -7.62 7.97
CA MET A 163 9.13 -7.82 8.85
C MET A 163 9.42 -7.36 10.28
N LYS A 164 10.60 -7.70 10.82
CA LYS A 164 11.04 -7.25 12.15
C LYS A 164 11.16 -5.73 12.23
N ASN A 165 11.73 -5.09 11.21
CA ASN A 165 11.84 -3.64 11.16
C ASN A 165 10.45 -2.98 11.10
N LYS A 166 9.54 -3.50 10.28
CA LYS A 166 8.15 -3.00 10.24
C LYS A 166 7.46 -3.10 11.60
N GLN A 167 7.64 -4.22 12.30
CA GLN A 167 7.11 -4.38 13.67
C GLN A 167 7.74 -3.41 14.67
N LEU A 168 9.06 -3.22 14.63
CA LEU A 168 9.76 -2.26 15.47
C LEU A 168 9.30 -0.83 15.20
N GLU A 169 9.15 -0.47 13.92
CA GLU A 169 8.67 0.84 13.50
C GLU A 169 7.26 1.13 14.04
N LYS A 170 6.36 0.13 13.99
CA LYS A 170 5.03 0.20 14.60
C LYS A 170 5.10 0.41 16.12
N GLN A 171 5.95 -0.34 16.81
CA GLN A 171 6.12 -0.26 18.27
C GLN A 171 6.72 1.08 18.73
N LEU A 172 7.62 1.65 17.92
CA LEU A 172 8.25 2.94 18.19
C LEU A 172 7.38 4.14 17.80
N GLY A 173 6.23 3.91 17.17
CA GLY A 173 5.34 4.99 16.76
C GLY A 173 5.78 5.71 15.48
N VAL A 174 6.78 5.20 14.76
CA VAL A 174 7.40 5.91 13.62
C VAL A 174 6.76 5.56 12.28
N ASN A 175 6.02 4.45 12.20
CA ASN A 175 5.34 3.98 10.99
C ASN A 175 4.20 3.02 11.35
N ASP A 176 3.33 2.69 10.39
CA ASP A 176 2.13 1.88 10.61
C ASP A 176 1.26 2.40 11.76
N GLN A 177 1.09 3.72 11.80
CA GLN A 177 0.26 4.37 12.81
C GLN A 177 -1.19 4.50 12.33
N PRO A 178 -2.16 4.43 13.26
CA PRO A 178 -3.57 4.61 12.94
C PRO A 178 -3.88 5.96 12.29
N VAL A 179 -4.72 5.94 11.25
CA VAL A 179 -5.18 7.13 10.54
C VAL A 179 -6.61 7.46 10.94
N GLY A 180 -6.87 8.74 11.20
CA GLY A 180 -8.19 9.23 11.57
C GLY A 180 -9.11 9.44 10.37
N PRO A 181 -10.44 9.53 10.59
CA PRO A 181 -11.41 9.66 9.52
C PRO A 181 -11.22 10.95 8.70
N TYR A 182 -10.74 12.04 9.33
CA TYR A 182 -10.43 13.29 8.64
C TYR A 182 -9.40 13.12 7.51
N GLU A 183 -8.35 12.34 7.75
CA GLU A 183 -7.30 12.10 6.76
C GLU A 183 -7.83 11.20 5.63
N ILE A 184 -8.69 10.23 5.92
CA ILE A 184 -9.38 9.42 4.90
C ILE A 184 -10.36 10.27 4.07
N ASP A 185 -11.04 11.24 4.66
CA ASP A 185 -11.89 12.19 3.92
C ASP A 185 -11.07 13.05 2.95
N LYS A 186 -9.87 13.48 3.37
CA LYS A 186 -8.94 14.22 2.51
C LYS A 186 -8.35 13.37 1.40
N LEU A 187 -8.02 12.11 1.71
CA LEU A 187 -7.63 11.12 0.72
C LEU A 187 -8.74 10.89 -0.31
N THR A 188 -9.99 10.80 0.13
CA THR A 188 -11.17 10.67 -0.76
C THR A 188 -11.26 11.87 -1.70
N GLN A 189 -11.19 13.10 -1.17
CA GLN A 189 -11.23 14.34 -1.97
C GLN A 189 -10.11 14.39 -3.01
N LEU A 190 -8.89 13.97 -2.66
CA LEU A 190 -7.78 13.89 -3.59
C LEU A 190 -8.07 12.95 -4.77
N LEU A 191 -8.71 11.81 -4.50
CA LEU A 191 -8.99 10.76 -5.48
C LEU A 191 -10.25 11.01 -6.32
N GLU A 192 -11.02 12.07 -6.05
CA GLU A 192 -12.12 12.50 -6.92
C GLU A 192 -11.62 12.90 -8.33
N GLY A 193 -10.41 13.45 -8.42
CA GLY A 193 -9.75 13.83 -9.67
C GLY A 193 -8.88 12.74 -10.28
N ALA A 194 -8.95 11.49 -9.80
CA ALA A 194 -8.13 10.41 -10.31
C ALA A 194 -8.57 9.95 -11.70
N GLU A 195 -7.60 9.60 -12.54
CA GLU A 195 -7.76 9.01 -13.87
C GLU A 195 -7.06 7.66 -13.93
N ALA A 196 -7.63 6.69 -14.64
CA ALA A 196 -6.95 5.41 -14.85
C ALA A 196 -5.74 5.55 -15.78
N ILE A 197 -4.62 4.89 -15.44
CA ILE A 197 -3.45 4.79 -16.30
C ILE A 197 -3.74 3.70 -17.34
N GLY A 198 -4.45 4.06 -18.42
CA GLY A 198 -4.71 3.15 -19.53
C GLY A 198 -6.12 3.16 -20.13
N ALA A 199 -6.60 4.33 -20.57
CA ALA A 199 -7.60 4.37 -21.65
C ALA A 199 -6.93 4.91 -22.92
N ILE A 200 -6.37 4.00 -23.72
CA ILE A 200 -6.05 4.22 -25.15
C ILE A 200 -6.94 3.26 -25.95
#